data_AF-A0A527IDT7-F1
#
_entry.id   AF-A0A527IDT7-F1
#
_cell.length_a   1.000
_cell.length_b   1.000
_cell.length_c   1.000
_cell.angle_alpha   90.00
_cell.angle_beta   90.00
_cell.angle_gamma   90.00
#
_symmetry.space_group_name_H-M   'P 1'
#
loop_
_entity.id
_entity.type
_entity.pdbx_description
1 polymer ?
#
loop_
_entity_poly.entity_id
_entity_poly.type
_entity_poly.pdbx_seq_one_letter_code
_entity_poly.pdbx_strand_id
1 'polypeptide(L)' 'MKTVLKTFAAALLLGVAAMGVAKADPVKIGVAAEPYPPFTSPDASGKWVGWEIDFIDAVCAEEKLDCVITPVAWD' A
#
# COMPACT_ATOMS: atom_id res chain seq x y z
N MET A 1 -36.22 -7.00 27.06
CA MET A 1 -35.82 -6.43 25.75
C MET A 1 -34.54 -5.59 25.82
N LYS A 2 -34.46 -4.57 26.68
CA LYS A 2 -33.28 -3.68 26.80
C LYS A 2 -31.97 -4.41 27.15
N THR A 3 -32.04 -5.44 28.01
CA THR A 3 -30.87 -6.24 28.41
C THR A 3 -30.34 -7.11 27.26
N VAL A 4 -31.26 -7.69 26.47
CA VAL A 4 -30.92 -8.52 25.30
C VAL A 4 -30.27 -7.67 24.20
N LEU A 5 -30.76 -6.44 24.00
CA LEU A 5 -30.18 -5.52 23.04
C LEU A 5 -28.76 -5.07 23.43
N LYS A 6 -28.51 -4.88 24.74
CA LYS A 6 -27.17 -4.53 25.26
C LYS A 6 -26.17 -5.68 25.10
N THR A 7 -26.56 -6.92 25.37
CA THR A 7 -25.69 -8.08 25.16
C THR A 7 -25.40 -8.32 23.68
N PHE A 8 -26.38 -8.10 22.79
CA PHE A 8 -26.15 -8.19 21.35
C PHE A 8 -25.15 -7.13 20.84
N ALA A 9 -25.30 -5.88 21.30
CA ALA A 9 -24.38 -4.81 20.93
C ALA A 9 -22.95 -5.06 21.43
N ALA A 10 -22.79 -5.59 22.65
CA ALA A 10 -21.48 -5.96 23.19
C ALA A 10 -20.82 -7.12 22.41
N ALA A 11 -21.61 -8.13 22.03
CA ALA A 11 -21.12 -9.24 21.22
C ALA A 11 -20.69 -8.79 19.81
N LEU A 12 -21.42 -7.85 19.21
CA LEU A 12 -21.08 -7.29 17.90
C LEU A 12 -19.77 -6.50 17.95
N LEU A 13 -19.58 -5.65 18.95
CA LEU A 13 -18.34 -4.87 19.13
C LEU A 13 -17.11 -5.77 19.34
N LEU A 14 -17.25 -6.86 20.10
CA LEU A 14 -16.20 -7.86 20.29
C LEU A 14 -15.92 -8.65 19.01
N GLY A 15 -16.95 -8.97 18.22
CA GLY A 15 -16.80 -9.62 16.91
C GLY A 15 -16.00 -8.77 15.92
N VAL A 16 -16.32 -7.48 15.81
CA VAL A 16 -15.63 -6.54 14.89
C VAL A 16 -14.17 -6.32 15.31
N ALA A 17 -13.87 -6.32 16.60
CA ALA A 17 -12.49 -6.23 17.09
C ALA A 17 -11.67 -7.52 16.88
N ALA A 18 -12.34 -8.69 16.84
CA ALA A 18 -11.70 -9.98 16.57
C ALA A 18 -11.47 -10.23 15.07
N MET A 19 -12.22 -9.54 14.20
CA MET A 19 -11.89 -9.40 12.79
C MET A 19 -10.72 -8.43 12.66
N GLY A 20 -9.51 -8.91 12.92
CA GLY A 20 -8.29 -8.12 12.76
C GLY A 20 -8.31 -7.38 11.43
N VAL A 21 -7.78 -6.16 11.41
CA VAL A 21 -7.61 -5.39 10.17
C VAL A 21 -6.70 -6.20 9.27
N ALA A 22 -7.27 -6.92 8.30
CA ALA A 22 -6.52 -7.54 7.24
C ALA A 22 -5.87 -6.42 6.45
N LYS A 23 -4.60 -6.11 6.77
CA LYS A 23 -3.80 -5.23 5.93
C LYS A 23 -3.63 -5.95 4.60
N ALA A 24 -4.10 -5.33 3.52
CA ALA A 24 -3.79 -5.82 2.18
C ALA A 24 -2.27 -5.82 2.00
N ASP A 25 -1.75 -6.85 1.34
CA ASP A 25 -0.34 -6.88 0.97
C ASP A 25 0.01 -5.67 0.10
N PRO A 26 1.21 -5.09 0.23
CA PRO A 26 1.60 -3.94 -0.57
C PRO A 26 1.62 -4.29 -2.06
N VAL A 27 1.15 -3.35 -2.87
CA VAL A 27 1.18 -3.43 -4.34
C VAL A 27 2.62 -3.22 -4.80
N LYS A 28 3.22 -4.27 -5.38
CA LYS A 28 4.57 -4.19 -5.93
C LYS A 28 4.52 -3.59 -7.32
N ILE A 29 5.16 -2.44 -7.49
CA ILE A 29 5.27 -1.79 -8.80
C ILE A 29 6.66 -2.09 -9.36
N GLY A 30 6.68 -2.86 -10.45
CA GLY A 30 7.90 -3.20 -11.17
C GLY A 30 8.44 -2.00 -11.94
N VAL A 31 9.70 -1.64 -11.72
CA VAL A 31 10.45 -0.69 -12.56
C VAL A 31 11.71 -1.36 -13.08
N ALA A 32 12.27 -0.88 -14.21
CA ALA A 32 13.53 -1.44 -14.69
C ALA A 32 14.63 -1.25 -13.64
N ALA A 33 15.41 -2.30 -13.38
CA ALA A 33 16.53 -2.24 -12.44
C ALA A 33 17.68 -1.34 -12.95
N GLU A 34 17.75 -1.11 -14.26
CA GLU A 34 18.71 -0.23 -14.90
C GLU A 34 18.25 1.24 -14.80
N PRO A 35 19.04 2.16 -14.23
CA PRO A 35 18.67 3.56 -14.16
C PRO A 35 18.55 4.23 -15.54
N TYR A 36 17.43 4.91 -15.80
CA TYR A 36 17.23 5.73 -16.99
C TYR A 36 16.62 7.11 -16.63
N PRO A 37 17.47 8.08 -16.25
CA PRO A 37 17.02 9.45 -16.03
C PRO A 37 16.40 10.08 -17.29
N PRO A 38 15.40 10.98 -17.15
CA PRO A 38 14.81 11.51 -15.90
C PRO A 38 13.62 10.69 -15.38
N PHE A 39 13.39 9.48 -15.92
CA PHE A 39 12.19 8.70 -15.64
C PHE A 39 12.32 7.91 -14.34
N THR A 40 13.38 7.12 -14.19
CA THR A 40 13.54 6.20 -13.06
C THR A 40 15.01 5.95 -12.74
N SER A 41 15.49 6.40 -11.59
CA SER A 41 16.88 6.23 -11.14
C SER A 41 16.97 6.34 -9.62
N PRO A 42 17.89 5.63 -8.93
CA PRO A 42 18.19 5.91 -7.54
C PRO A 42 18.89 7.27 -7.38
N ASP A 43 18.59 7.98 -6.30
CA ASP A 43 19.34 9.14 -5.83
C ASP A 43 20.58 8.73 -4.99
N ALA A 44 21.30 9.71 -4.44
CA ALA A 44 22.48 9.45 -3.61
C ALA A 44 22.19 8.67 -2.30
N SER A 45 20.92 8.61 -1.88
CA SER A 45 20.47 7.82 -0.73
C SER A 45 19.99 6.41 -1.12
N GLY A 46 19.92 6.11 -2.42
CA GLY A 46 19.37 4.87 -2.95
C GLY A 46 17.84 4.87 -3.09
N LYS A 47 17.17 6.01 -2.86
CA LYS A 47 15.73 6.12 -3.11
C LYS A 47 15.49 6.27 -4.60
N TRP A 48 14.57 5.49 -5.15
CA TRP A 48 14.12 5.66 -6.53
C TRP A 48 13.38 6.99 -6.71
N VAL A 49 13.76 7.73 -7.75
CA VAL A 49 13.22 9.03 -8.14
C VAL A 49 13.07 9.13 -9.66
N GLY A 50 12.29 10.11 -10.11
CA GLY A 50 12.08 10.44 -11.51
C GLY A 50 10.60 10.52 -11.86
N TRP A 51 10.30 10.91 -13.10
CA TRP A 51 8.93 11.17 -13.55
C TRP A 51 7.98 9.98 -13.35
N GLU A 52 8.44 8.75 -13.57
CA GLU A 52 7.60 7.57 -13.36
C GLU A 52 7.30 7.33 -11.88
N ILE A 53 8.28 7.57 -11.01
CA ILE A 53 8.08 7.45 -9.56
C ILE A 53 7.05 8.48 -9.08
N ASP A 54 7.16 9.73 -9.55
CA ASP A 54 6.20 10.78 -9.22
C ASP A 54 4.79 10.42 -9.70
N PHE A 55 4.67 9.82 -10.89
CA PHE A 55 3.40 9.34 -11.42
C PHE A 55 2.82 8.17 -10.62
N ILE A 56 3.65 7.18 -10.28
CA ILE A 56 3.25 6.03 -9.45
C ILE A 56 2.78 6.49 -8.07
N ASP A 57 3.53 7.38 -7.42
CA ASP A 57 3.19 7.91 -6.11
C ASP A 57 1.83 8.64 -6.15
N ALA A 58 1.56 9.42 -7.21
CA ALA A 58 0.28 10.10 -7.39
C ALA A 58 -0.90 9.11 -7.57
N VAL A 59 -0.74 8.09 -8.42
CA VAL A 59 -1.77 7.08 -8.64
C VAL A 59 -2.03 6.26 -7.38
N CYS A 60 -0.99 5.81 -6.69
CA CYS A 60 -1.11 5.05 -5.46
C CYS A 60 -1.76 5.86 -4.33
N ALA A 61 -1.49 7.17 -4.27
CA ALA A 61 -2.16 8.07 -3.32
C ALA A 61 -3.66 8.23 -3.63
N GLU A 62 -4.04 8.41 -4.89
CA GLU A 62 -5.45 8.55 -5.32
C GLU A 62 -6.25 7.28 -5.02
N GLU A 63 -5.69 6.12 -5.38
CA GLU A 63 -6.33 4.80 -5.20
C GLU A 63 -6.19 4.24 -3.76
N LYS A 64 -5.49 4.96 -2.87
CA LYS A 64 -5.22 4.56 -1.47
C LYS A 64 -4.54 3.19 -1.38
N LEU A 65 -3.59 2.94 -2.27
CA LEU A 65 -2.80 1.71 -2.33
C LEU A 65 -1.49 1.88 -1.55
N ASP A 66 -1.09 0.85 -0.82
CA ASP A 66 0.24 0.75 -0.22
C ASP A 66 1.21 0.24 -1.29
N CYS A 67 1.88 1.14 -2.01
CA CYS A 67 2.74 0.79 -3.14
C CYS A 67 4.22 0.71 -2.74
N VAL A 68 4.93 -0.28 -3.29
CA VAL A 68 6.37 -0.47 -3.10
C VAL A 68 7.06 -0.62 -4.44
N ILE A 69 8.02 0.26 -4.72
CA ILE A 69 8.88 0.17 -5.90
C ILE A 69 9.76 -1.06 -5.80
N THR A 70 9.66 -1.92 -6.80
CA THR A 70 10.38 -3.19 -6.90
C THR A 70 11.19 -3.17 -8.19
N PRO A 71 12.52 -3.00 -8.14
CA PRO A 71 13.36 -3.09 -9.33
C PRO A 71 13.31 -4.52 -9.90
N VAL A 72 13.06 -4.63 -11.20
CA VAL A 72 12.94 -5.90 -11.93
C VAL A 72 13.88 -5.85 -13.12
N ALA A 73 14.66 -6.91 -13.31
CA ALA A 73 15.50 -7.07 -14.49
C ALA A 73 14.65 -7.53 -15.68
N TRP A 74 15.11 -7.26 -16.89
CA TRP A 74 14.35 -7.61 -18.10
C TRP A 74 14.42 -9.11 -18.46
N ASP A 75 15.31 -9.86 -17.83
CA ASP A 75 15.59 -11.29 -18.04
C ASP A 75 14.84 -12.24 -17.08
#